data_AF-A0A819LCE3-F1
#
_entry.id   AF-A0A819LCE3-F1
#
_cell.length_a   1.000
_cell.length_b   1.000
_cell.length_c   1.000
_cell.angle_alpha   90.00
_cell.angle_beta   90.00
_cell.angle_gamma   90.00
#
_symmetry.space_group_name_H-M   'P 1'
#
loop_
_entity.id
_entity.type
_entity.pdbx_description
1 polymer ?
#
loop_
_entity_poly.entity_id
_entity_poly.type
_entity_poly.pdbx_seq_one_letter_code
_entity_poly.pdbx_strand_id
1 'polypeptide(L)'
;MGTSLLEYTNPPYLSDISEEPKQLLEPISGYAHESLLPLEEACEPLLNIVPSLPAHIWIAKQNSKNPPNDLTQDESAAIPLAKIPAAPRQTVWRGLHLDLSKDCPPGEKITWWAFSSCTTSLRVLESDLYLGNVGTRTLFSIET
;
A
#
# COMPACT_ATOMS: atom_id res chain seq x y z
N MET A 1 18.70 17.98 -28.17
CA MET A 1 17.31 18.13 -27.68
C MET A 1 17.04 16.95 -26.78
N GLY A 2 17.23 17.15 -25.48
CA GLY A 2 17.20 16.07 -24.48
C GLY A 2 15.80 15.94 -23.91
N THR A 3 15.19 14.78 -24.08
CA THR A 3 13.98 14.38 -23.36
C THR A 3 14.38 14.13 -21.91
N SER A 4 14.02 15.05 -21.02
CA SER A 4 14.12 14.84 -19.58
C SER A 4 13.17 13.71 -19.21
N LEU A 5 13.74 12.61 -18.74
CA LEU A 5 13.03 11.61 -17.96
C LEU A 5 12.32 12.38 -16.84
N LEU A 6 10.98 12.35 -16.86
CA LEU A 6 10.22 12.72 -15.69
C LEU A 6 10.70 11.77 -14.59
N GLU A 7 11.41 12.34 -13.62
CA GLU A 7 11.73 11.68 -12.37
C GLU A 7 10.42 11.13 -11.83
N TYR A 8 10.25 9.80 -11.93
CA TYR A 8 9.31 9.03 -11.13
C TYR A 8 9.81 9.06 -9.67
N THR A 9 9.85 10.26 -9.08
CA THR A 9 9.77 10.39 -7.64
C THR A 9 8.30 10.18 -7.34
N ASN A 10 8.00 8.98 -6.84
CA ASN A 10 6.72 8.68 -6.23
C ASN A 10 6.50 9.78 -5.16
N PRO A 11 5.64 10.79 -5.38
CA PRO A 11 5.43 11.81 -4.37
C PRO A 11 4.96 11.07 -3.12
N PRO A 12 5.38 11.46 -1.91
CA PRO A 12 4.87 10.84 -0.70
C PRO A 12 3.34 10.95 -0.73
N TYR A 13 2.67 9.85 -1.08
CA TYR A 13 1.22 9.67 -1.18
C TYR A 13 0.61 9.69 0.23
N LEU A 14 0.88 10.77 0.95
CA LEU A 14 0.45 11.01 2.31
C LEU A 14 0.24 12.49 2.61
N SER A 15 -0.10 13.26 1.59
CA SER A 15 -0.94 14.43 1.75
C SER A 15 -2.28 14.01 1.15
N ASP A 16 -3.42 14.07 1.80
CA ASP A 16 -3.78 14.88 2.95
C ASP A 16 -5.16 14.34 3.38
N ILE A 17 -5.29 13.80 4.59
CA ILE A 17 -6.61 13.34 5.09
C ILE A 17 -7.59 14.53 5.07
N SER A 18 -7.08 15.77 5.14
CA SER A 18 -7.89 16.98 5.10
C SER A 18 -8.40 17.36 3.70
N GLU A 19 -7.78 16.86 2.62
CA GLU A 19 -8.14 17.15 1.22
C GLU A 19 -8.92 16.01 0.55
N GLU A 20 -9.20 14.91 1.26
CA GLU A 20 -10.03 13.84 0.70
C GLU A 20 -11.45 14.36 0.39
N PRO A 21 -11.93 14.26 -0.86
CA PRO A 21 -13.23 14.77 -1.22
C PRO A 21 -14.31 14.00 -0.48
N LYS A 22 -15.06 14.68 0.39
CA LYS A 22 -16.20 14.13 1.15
C LYS A 22 -17.41 13.79 0.29
N GLN A 23 -17.27 13.85 -1.03
CA GLN A 23 -18.34 13.61 -1.98
C GLN A 23 -18.36 12.13 -2.37
N LEU A 24 -19.55 11.52 -2.31
CA LEU A 24 -19.76 10.15 -2.75
C LEU A 24 -19.49 10.09 -4.25
N LEU A 25 -18.40 9.42 -4.64
CA LEU A 25 -18.08 9.19 -6.04
C LEU A 25 -19.03 8.16 -6.62
N GLU A 26 -19.48 8.38 -7.85
CA GLU A 26 -20.22 7.37 -8.59
C GLU A 26 -19.32 6.15 -8.87
N PRO A 27 -19.89 4.93 -8.95
CA PRO A 27 -19.15 3.76 -9.36
C PRO A 27 -18.44 4.02 -10.70
N ILE A 28 -17.19 3.57 -10.81
CA ILE A 28 -16.42 3.69 -12.05
C ILE A 28 -17.10 2.81 -13.12
N SER A 29 -17.86 3.45 -14.01
CA SER A 29 -18.57 2.77 -15.10
C SER A 29 -17.63 2.38 -16.23
N GLY A 30 -17.92 1.28 -16.92
CA GLY A 30 -17.14 0.76 -18.05
C GLY A 30 -16.02 -0.22 -17.69
N TYR A 31 -15.44 -0.12 -16.48
CA TYR A 31 -14.36 -1.00 -16.03
C TYR A 31 -14.77 -2.48 -15.89
N ALA A 32 -16.05 -2.76 -15.68
CA ALA A 32 -16.57 -4.13 -15.55
C ALA A 32 -16.43 -4.98 -16.82
N HIS A 33 -16.18 -4.36 -17.97
CA HIS A 33 -16.06 -5.04 -19.27
C HIS A 33 -14.63 -5.02 -19.83
N GLU A 34 -13.70 -4.37 -19.12
CA GLU A 34 -12.30 -4.34 -19.53
C GLU A 34 -11.61 -5.67 -19.19
N SER A 35 -10.64 -6.05 -20.03
CA SER A 35 -9.82 -7.23 -19.73
C SER A 35 -8.98 -6.93 -18.49
N LEU A 36 -8.96 -7.87 -17.56
CA LEU A 36 -8.09 -7.76 -16.39
C LEU A 36 -6.62 -7.78 -16.79
N LEU A 37 -5.84 -6.98 -16.06
CA LEU A 37 -4.39 -6.95 -16.16
C LEU A 37 -3.82 -8.26 -15.59
N PRO A 38 -2.78 -8.86 -16.20
CA PRO A 38 -2.13 -10.05 -15.64
C PRO A 38 -1.66 -9.82 -14.21
N LEU A 39 -1.75 -10.87 -13.38
CA LEU A 39 -1.46 -10.75 -11.95
C LEU A 39 -0.02 -10.28 -11.69
N GLU A 40 0.94 -10.71 -12.52
CA GLU A 40 2.33 -10.27 -12.44
C GLU A 40 2.51 -8.77 -12.68
N GLU A 41 1.82 -8.23 -13.69
CA GLU A 41 1.92 -6.83 -14.07
C GLU A 41 1.20 -5.94 -13.05
N ALA A 42 0.05 -6.39 -12.54
CA ALA A 42 -0.64 -5.73 -11.43
C ALA A 42 0.22 -5.63 -10.16
N CYS A 43 1.13 -6.60 -9.96
CA CYS A 43 2.02 -6.63 -8.80
C CYS A 43 3.38 -5.96 -9.02
N GLU A 44 3.72 -5.52 -10.24
CA GLU A 44 5.02 -4.92 -10.56
C GLU A 44 5.39 -3.76 -9.61
N PRO A 45 4.49 -2.81 -9.27
CA PRO A 45 4.82 -1.71 -8.35
C PRO A 45 5.18 -2.17 -6.93
N LEU A 46 4.76 -3.38 -6.55
CA LEU A 46 4.92 -3.93 -5.20
C LEU A 46 6.20 -4.74 -5.03
N LEU A 47 6.90 -5.09 -6.12
CA LEU A 47 8.08 -5.96 -6.08
C LEU A 47 9.22 -5.39 -5.21
N ASN A 48 9.36 -4.07 -5.20
CA ASN A 48 10.36 -3.39 -4.37
C ASN A 48 9.98 -3.35 -2.87
N ILE A 49 8.70 -3.48 -2.55
CA ILE A 49 8.17 -3.39 -1.19
C ILE A 49 8.12 -4.78 -0.55
N VAL A 50 7.77 -5.79 -1.34
CA VAL A 50 7.63 -7.18 -0.90
C VAL A 50 8.55 -8.05 -1.76
N PRO A 51 9.84 -8.20 -1.39
CA PRO A 51 10.81 -8.95 -2.20
C PRO A 51 10.44 -10.43 -2.41
N SER A 52 9.63 -11.00 -1.52
CA SER A 52 9.12 -12.38 -1.62
C SER A 52 7.89 -12.52 -2.52
N LEU A 53 7.33 -11.42 -3.02
CA LEU A 53 6.09 -11.40 -3.80
C LEU A 53 6.16 -12.25 -5.09
N PRO A 54 7.27 -12.27 -5.87
CA PRO A 54 7.36 -13.14 -7.04
C PRO A 54 7.13 -14.63 -6.71
N ALA A 55 7.67 -15.10 -5.58
CA ALA A 55 7.48 -16.47 -5.15
C ALA A 55 6.01 -16.75 -4.77
N HIS A 56 5.36 -15.81 -4.07
CA HIS A 56 3.96 -15.94 -3.72
C HIS A 56 3.03 -15.91 -4.95
N ILE A 57 3.29 -15.03 -5.93
CA ILE A 57 2.54 -15.01 -7.20
C ILE A 57 2.69 -16.35 -7.91
N TRP A 58 3.92 -16.86 -8.01
CA TRP A 58 4.17 -18.14 -8.65
C TRP A 58 3.40 -19.27 -7.96
N ILE A 59 3.50 -19.40 -6.63
CA ILE A 59 2.77 -20.41 -5.85
C ILE A 59 1.25 -20.28 -6.06
N ALA A 60 0.73 -19.06 -5.98
CA ALA A 60 -0.70 -18.78 -6.18
C ALA A 60 -1.17 -19.25 -7.57
N LYS A 61 -0.44 -18.91 -8.64
CA LYS A 61 -0.76 -19.35 -10.00
C LYS A 61 -0.67 -20.85 -10.18
N GLN A 62 0.30 -21.51 -9.55
CA GLN A 62 0.40 -22.98 -9.61
C GLN A 62 -0.82 -23.66 -8.95
N ASN A 63 -1.27 -23.13 -7.82
CA ASN A 63 -2.44 -23.64 -7.10
C ASN A 63 -3.76 -23.35 -7.83
N SER A 64 -3.78 -22.33 -8.68
CA SER A 64 -4.97 -21.86 -9.42
C SER A 64 -4.99 -22.26 -10.90
N LYS A 65 -4.17 -23.22 -11.35
CA LYS A 65 -4.09 -23.63 -12.77
C LYS A 65 -5.43 -24.05 -13.39
N ASN A 66 -6.29 -24.70 -12.60
CA ASN A 66 -7.60 -25.17 -13.04
C ASN A 66 -8.66 -24.58 -12.11
N PRO A 67 -8.98 -23.28 -12.25
CA PRO A 67 -9.95 -22.65 -11.38
C PRO A 67 -11.34 -23.28 -11.61
N PRO A 68 -12.13 -23.49 -10.56
CA PRO A 68 -13.54 -23.82 -10.72
C PRO A 68 -14.28 -22.60 -11.29
N ASN A 69 -15.19 -22.84 -12.24
CA ASN A 69 -16.09 -21.85 -12.86
C ASN A 69 -15.43 -20.91 -13.90
N ASP A 70 -16.17 -19.90 -14.35
CA ASP A 70 -15.83 -18.89 -15.37
C ASP A 70 -14.70 -17.90 -14.96
N LEU A 71 -13.85 -18.29 -14.00
CA LEU A 71 -12.71 -17.49 -13.55
C LEU A 71 -11.46 -17.82 -14.37
N THR A 72 -10.70 -16.78 -14.68
CA THR A 72 -9.34 -16.91 -15.19
C THR A 72 -8.38 -17.39 -14.09
N GLN A 73 -7.24 -17.96 -14.50
CA GLN A 73 -6.19 -18.37 -13.58
C GLN A 73 -5.73 -17.20 -12.69
N ASP A 74 -5.61 -16.00 -13.25
CA ASP A 74 -5.11 -14.83 -12.55
C ASP A 74 -6.13 -14.30 -11.52
N GLU A 75 -7.43 -14.28 -11.85
CA GLU A 75 -8.48 -13.93 -10.88
C GLU A 75 -8.49 -14.90 -9.69
N SER A 76 -8.37 -16.20 -9.99
CA SER A 76 -8.31 -17.23 -8.95
C SER A 76 -7.03 -17.14 -8.11
N ALA A 77 -5.89 -16.78 -8.73
CA ALA A 77 -4.61 -16.64 -8.05
C ALA A 77 -4.52 -15.34 -7.20
N ALA A 78 -5.26 -14.29 -7.54
CA ALA A 78 -5.32 -13.07 -6.75
C ALA A 78 -5.90 -13.30 -5.34
N ILE A 79 -6.86 -14.22 -5.19
CA ILE A 79 -7.50 -14.53 -3.91
C ILE A 79 -6.51 -15.07 -2.85
N PRO A 80 -5.74 -16.16 -3.09
CA PRO A 80 -4.75 -16.63 -2.14
C PRO A 80 -3.59 -15.65 -1.95
N LEU A 81 -3.24 -14.87 -2.99
CA LEU A 81 -2.22 -13.82 -2.87
C LEU A 81 -2.66 -12.71 -1.90
N ALA A 82 -3.94 -12.32 -1.94
CA ALA A 82 -4.52 -11.38 -0.98
C ALA A 82 -4.64 -11.96 0.44
N LYS A 83 -4.56 -13.29 0.59
CA LYS A 83 -4.62 -14.01 1.88
C LYS A 83 -3.24 -14.30 2.46
N ILE A 84 -2.16 -13.69 1.95
CA ILE A 84 -0.85 -13.78 2.59
C ILE A 84 -1.02 -13.37 4.07
N PRO A 85 -0.60 -14.24 5.01
CA PRO A 85 -0.86 -14.02 6.42
C PRO A 85 -0.27 -12.69 6.87
N ALA A 86 -1.08 -11.91 7.59
CA ALA A 86 -0.62 -10.72 8.25
C ALA A 86 0.55 -11.07 9.17
N ALA A 87 1.48 -10.12 9.33
CA ALA A 87 2.55 -10.26 10.30
C ALA A 87 1.96 -10.53 11.70
N PRO A 88 2.65 -11.30 12.55
CA PRO A 88 2.19 -11.54 13.92
C PRO A 88 2.00 -10.22 14.67
N ARG A 89 1.10 -10.22 15.67
CA ARG A 89 0.85 -9.07 16.55
C ARG A 89 2.17 -8.53 17.10
N GLN A 90 2.47 -7.29 16.75
CA GLN A 90 3.69 -6.59 17.13
C GLN A 90 3.46 -5.08 17.07
N THR A 91 4.36 -4.33 17.68
CA THR A 91 4.38 -2.87 17.53
C THR A 91 5.09 -2.52 16.23
N VAL A 92 4.41 -1.78 15.37
CA VAL A 92 4.99 -1.19 14.17
C VAL A 92 4.97 0.33 14.28
N TRP A 93 5.93 0.96 13.63
CA TRP A 93 6.19 2.38 13.69
C TRP A 93 5.99 3.00 12.30
N ARG A 94 5.39 4.19 12.29
CA ARG A 94 5.24 5.00 11.07
C ARG A 94 5.57 6.45 11.40
N GLY A 95 6.54 7.02 10.69
CA GLY A 95 6.93 8.41 10.82
C GLY A 95 6.41 9.25 9.66
N LEU A 96 5.90 10.44 9.96
CA LEU A 96 5.42 11.44 9.00
C LEU A 96 6.13 12.77 9.21
N HIS A 97 6.47 13.45 8.12
CA HIS A 97 7.06 14.80 8.12
C HIS A 97 6.02 15.93 8.29
N LEU A 98 4.93 15.68 9.02
CA LEU A 98 3.87 16.66 9.29
C LEU A 98 3.32 16.53 10.72
N ASP A 99 2.70 17.60 11.21
CA ASP A 99 2.02 17.64 12.51
C ASP A 99 0.56 17.20 12.35
N LEU A 100 0.18 16.06 12.91
CA LEU A 100 -1.20 15.57 12.95
C LEU A 100 -1.83 15.69 14.33
N SER A 101 -1.21 16.41 15.27
CA SER A 101 -1.72 16.52 16.66
C SER A 101 -3.14 17.11 16.74
N LYS A 102 -3.53 17.92 15.75
CA LYS A 102 -4.87 18.53 15.67
C LYS A 102 -5.90 17.61 15.00
N ASP A 103 -5.46 16.83 14.02
CA ASP A 103 -6.32 15.93 13.23
C ASP A 103 -6.53 14.57 13.91
N CYS A 104 -5.63 14.22 14.85
CA CYS A 104 -5.69 12.99 15.62
C CYS A 104 -5.84 13.25 17.13
N PRO A 105 -6.99 13.77 17.59
CA PRO A 105 -7.19 14.04 19.01
C PRO A 105 -7.27 12.74 19.84
N PRO A 106 -6.84 12.76 21.10
CA PRO A 106 -6.86 11.58 21.96
C PRO A 106 -8.28 11.01 22.13
N GLY A 107 -8.43 9.70 21.92
CA GLY A 107 -9.68 8.98 22.13
C GLY A 107 -10.61 8.91 20.91
N GLU A 108 -10.26 9.56 19.80
CA GLU A 108 -11.02 9.46 18.55
C GLU A 108 -10.61 8.23 17.73
N LYS A 109 -11.59 7.63 17.03
CA LYS A 109 -11.34 6.54 16.08
C LYS A 109 -11.20 7.13 14.69
N ILE A 110 -10.06 6.85 14.05
CA ILE A 110 -9.73 7.35 12.72
C ILE A 110 -9.67 6.18 11.76
N THR A 111 -10.20 6.35 10.55
CA THR A 111 -10.08 5.38 9.46
C THR A 111 -9.06 5.88 8.46
N TRP A 112 -8.04 5.07 8.20
CA TRP A 112 -6.98 5.35 7.24
C TRP A 112 -7.17 4.48 6.00
N TRP A 113 -7.72 5.04 4.92
CA TRP A 113 -8.08 4.27 3.72
C TRP A 113 -6.89 3.88 2.84
N ALA A 114 -5.84 4.71 2.85
CA ALA A 114 -4.66 4.48 2.02
C ALA A 114 -3.72 3.41 2.59
N PHE A 115 -3.07 2.65 1.70
CA PHE A 115 -1.98 1.76 2.11
C PHE A 115 -0.82 2.56 2.70
N SER A 116 -0.36 2.14 3.87
CA SER A 116 0.70 2.80 4.62
C SER A 116 1.82 1.82 4.95
N SER A 117 3.04 2.14 4.54
CA SER A 117 4.24 1.42 4.94
C SER A 117 4.54 1.60 6.44
N CYS A 118 4.94 0.53 7.12
CA CYS A 118 5.32 0.56 8.53
C CYS A 118 6.61 -0.24 8.74
N THR A 119 7.36 0.09 9.79
CA THR A 119 8.60 -0.61 10.15
C THR A 119 8.54 -1.14 11.57
N THR A 120 9.11 -2.31 11.83
CA THR A 120 9.33 -2.80 13.20
C THR A 120 10.59 -2.21 13.83
N SER A 121 11.45 -1.60 13.02
CA SER A 121 12.73 -1.04 13.46
C SER A 121 12.67 0.48 13.54
N LEU A 122 12.80 1.02 14.76
CA LEU A 122 12.92 2.46 15.01
C LEU A 122 14.10 3.09 14.28
N ARG A 123 15.20 2.34 14.07
CA ARG A 123 16.39 2.83 13.35
C ARG A 123 16.10 3.23 11.91
N VAL A 124 15.14 2.57 11.28
CA VAL A 124 14.73 2.92 9.90
C VAL A 124 14.17 4.34 9.88
N LEU A 125 13.51 4.77 10.95
CA LEU A 125 12.95 6.12 11.04
C LEU A 125 14.01 7.20 11.28
N GLU A 126 15.20 6.85 11.76
CA GLU A 126 16.31 7.82 11.90
C GLU A 126 16.82 8.33 10.54
N SER A 127 16.52 7.61 9.46
CA SER A 127 16.86 8.04 8.09
C SER A 127 15.91 9.15 7.61
N ASP A 128 16.50 10.19 7.01
CA ASP A 128 15.79 11.33 6.42
C ASP A 128 14.84 10.95 5.28
N LEU A 129 14.99 9.75 4.70
CA LEU A 129 14.04 9.22 3.70
C LEU A 129 12.67 8.85 4.30
N TYR A 130 12.59 8.67 5.62
CA TYR A 130 11.36 8.22 6.29
C TYR A 130 10.83 9.27 7.27
N LEU A 131 11.52 9.48 8.40
CA LEU A 131 11.13 10.49 9.40
C LEU A 131 12.23 11.51 9.64
N GLY A 132 13.48 11.04 9.65
CA GLY A 132 14.64 11.86 9.97
C GLY A 132 14.53 12.51 11.35
N ASN A 133 15.41 13.48 11.59
CA ASN A 133 15.53 14.15 12.89
C ASN A 133 15.28 15.67 12.82
N VAL A 134 14.86 16.20 11.67
CA VAL A 134 14.69 17.64 11.41
C VAL A 134 13.23 17.98 11.08
N GLY A 135 12.75 19.15 11.51
CA GLY A 135 11.40 19.64 11.20
C GLY A 135 10.27 19.11 12.10
N THR A 136 9.05 19.57 11.83
CA THR A 136 7.86 19.11 12.55
C THR A 136 7.43 17.75 12.03
N ARG A 137 7.09 16.83 12.93
CA ARG A 137 6.87 15.43 12.58
C ARG A 137 5.97 14.72 13.57
N THR A 138 5.32 13.68 13.09
CA THR A 138 4.46 12.81 13.89
C THR A 138 4.96 11.37 13.80
N LEU A 139 5.10 10.71 14.95
CA LEU A 139 5.44 9.30 15.04
C LEU A 139 4.23 8.52 15.58
N PHE A 140 3.77 7.55 14.81
CA PHE A 140 2.76 6.60 15.26
C PHE A 140 3.40 5.33 15.80
N SER A 141 2.94 4.92 16.98
CA SER A 141 3.12 3.58 17.53
C SER A 141 1.82 2.81 17.32
N ILE A 142 1.84 1.79 16.48
CA ILE A 142 0.64 1.02 16.10
C ILE A 142 0.80 -0.40 16.62
N GLU A 143 -0.16 -0.84 17.43
CA GLU A 143 -0.27 -2.25 17.84
C GLU A 143 -1.20 -2.98 16.90
N THR A 144 -0.71 -4.05 16.25
CA THR A 144 -1.50 -4.88 15.33
C THR A 144 -2.07 -6.13 15.97
#